data_AF-A0A925XPM4-F1
#
_entry.id   AF-A0A925XPM4-F1
#
_cell.length_a   1.000
_cell.length_b   1.000
_cell.length_c   1.000
_cell.angle_alpha   90.00
_cell.angle_beta   90.00
_cell.angle_gamma   90.00
#
_symmetry.space_group_name_H-M   'P 1'
#
loop_
_entity.id
_entity.type
_entity.pdbx_description
1 polymer ?
#
loop_
_entity_poly.entity_id
_entity_poly.type
_entity_poly.pdbx_seq_one_letter_code
_entity_poly.pdbx_strand_id
1 'polypeptide(L)'
;ARFGAGYAYKLEPPDFHAWFEVYLSGKWYPFDATRKVPLDGLVRVATGRDATDTSFANLFGVVQMSQMQVWSHLNGTQLESSARIRT
;
A
#
# COMPACT_ATOMS: atom_id res chain seq x y z
N ALA A 1 -3.49 -14.21 -11.93
CA ALA A 1 -3.58 -13.22 -10.83
C ALA A 1 -2.77 -12.00 -11.21
N ARG A 2 -2.97 -10.86 -10.54
CA ARG A 2 -2.12 -9.67 -10.68
C ARG A 2 -1.78 -9.10 -9.30
N PHE A 3 -0.64 -8.42 -9.21
CA PHE A 3 -0.18 -7.70 -8.03
C PHE A 3 -0.91 -6.37 -7.91
N GLY A 4 -1.32 -5.99 -6.71
CA GLY A 4 -1.88 -4.67 -6.39
C GLY A 4 -1.04 -4.01 -5.30
N ALA A 5 -0.75 -2.72 -5.48
CA ALA A 5 0.02 -1.91 -4.52
C ALA A 5 -0.67 -0.57 -4.27
N GLY A 6 -0.55 -0.06 -3.05
CA GLY A 6 -1.07 1.26 -2.70
C GLY A 6 -1.16 1.52 -1.21
N TYR A 7 -2.07 2.40 -0.83
CA TYR A 7 -2.32 2.76 0.58
C TYR A 7 -3.30 1.78 1.22
N ALA A 8 -3.17 1.61 2.53
CA ALA A 8 -4.04 0.78 3.35
C ALA A 8 -4.52 1.55 4.59
N TYR A 9 -5.82 1.84 4.63
CA TYR A 9 -6.44 2.52 5.77
C TYR A 9 -6.40 1.62 7.01
N LYS A 10 -5.96 2.21 8.14
CA LYS A 10 -5.73 1.55 9.44
C LYS A 10 -4.62 0.48 9.46
N LEU A 11 -3.72 0.48 8.48
CA LEU A 11 -2.51 -0.34 8.57
C LEU A 11 -1.60 0.19 9.68
N GLU A 12 -1.18 -0.69 10.60
CA GLU A 12 -0.28 -0.36 11.71
C GLU A 12 0.96 -1.27 11.72
N PRO A 13 2.20 -0.72 11.73
CA PRO A 13 2.50 0.70 11.49
C PRO A 13 2.14 1.11 10.04
N PRO A 14 1.86 2.41 9.78
CA PRO A 14 1.55 2.89 8.45
C PRO A 14 2.67 2.64 7.44
N ASP A 15 2.34 2.00 6.31
CA ASP A 15 3.25 1.71 5.21
C ASP A 15 2.48 1.60 3.89
N PHE A 16 3.17 1.51 2.76
CA PHE A 16 2.58 0.97 1.54
C PHE A 16 2.21 -0.49 1.75
N HIS A 17 1.12 -0.90 1.12
CA HIS A 17 0.61 -2.25 1.25
C HIS A 17 0.52 -2.93 -0.10
N ALA A 18 0.76 -4.23 -0.09
CA ALA A 18 0.67 -5.09 -1.26
C ALA A 18 -0.40 -6.17 -1.04
N TRP A 19 -1.15 -6.46 -2.09
CA TRP A 19 -2.14 -7.53 -2.14
C TRP A 19 -2.13 -8.16 -3.54
N PHE A 20 -2.97 -9.17 -3.76
CA PHE A 20 -3.15 -9.72 -5.10
C PHE A 20 -4.62 -9.73 -5.51
N GLU A 21 -4.87 -9.76 -6.81
CA GLU A 21 -6.20 -9.90 -7.36
C GLU A 21 -6.30 -11.11 -8.27
N VAL A 22 -7.43 -11.81 -8.21
CA VAL A 22 -7.74 -12.96 -9.07
C VAL A 22 -8.86 -12.57 -10.02
N TYR A 23 -8.70 -12.92 -11.29
CA TYR A 23 -9.73 -12.71 -12.29
C TYR A 23 -10.68 -13.89 -12.29
N LEU A 24 -11.93 -13.67 -11.89
CA LEU A 24 -12.98 -14.67 -11.81
C LEU A 24 -14.24 -14.11 -12.49
N SER A 25 -14.85 -14.88 -13.39
CA SER A 25 -16.13 -14.53 -14.03
C SER A 25 -16.21 -13.10 -14.58
N GLY A 26 -15.15 -12.64 -15.25
CA GLY A 26 -15.14 -11.33 -15.91
C GLY A 26 -14.67 -10.16 -15.02
N LYS A 27 -14.34 -10.40 -13.74
CA LYS A 27 -13.99 -9.34 -12.78
C LYS A 27 -12.74 -9.67 -11.98
N TRP A 28 -12.04 -8.64 -11.52
CA TRP A 28 -10.92 -8.76 -10.58
C TRP A 28 -11.44 -8.70 -9.15
N TYR A 29 -11.02 -9.66 -8.32
CA TYR A 29 -11.34 -9.73 -6.89
C TYR A 29 -10.07 -9.59 -6.06
N PRO A 30 -10.01 -8.66 -5.08
CA PRO A 30 -8.86 -8.50 -4.22
C PRO A 30 -8.80 -9.55 -3.12
N PHE A 31 -7.58 -9.98 -2.79
CA PHE A 31 -7.26 -10.89 -1.71
C PHE A 31 -6.01 -10.39 -1.00
N ASP A 32 -6.07 -10.36 0.33
CA ASP A 32 -4.94 -10.02 1.19
C ASP A 32 -4.71 -11.14 2.21
N ALA A 33 -3.63 -11.90 2.01
CA ALA A 33 -3.25 -12.99 2.91
C ALA A 33 -2.73 -12.51 4.26
N THR A 34 -2.28 -11.25 4.35
CA THR A 34 -1.75 -10.68 5.60
C THR A 34 -2.86 -10.39 6.61
N ARG A 35 -4.09 -10.15 6.13
CA ARG A 35 -5.26 -9.76 6.93
C ARG A 35 -5.01 -8.55 7.83
N LYS A 36 -4.04 -7.70 7.48
CA LYS A 36 -3.67 -6.53 8.29
C LYS A 36 -4.72 -5.42 8.23
N VAL A 37 -5.42 -5.30 7.09
CA VAL A 37 -6.48 -4.31 6.91
C VAL A 37 -7.70 -4.93 6.24
N PRO A 38 -8.90 -4.36 6.47
CA PRO A 38 -10.07 -4.64 5.65
C PRO A 38 -9.82 -4.34 4.16
N LEU A 39 -10.38 -5.16 3.26
CA LEU A 39 -10.16 -5.00 1.80
C LEU A 39 -10.76 -3.71 1.24
N ASP A 40 -11.80 -3.18 1.87
CA ASP A 40 -12.41 -1.88 1.57
C ASP A 40 -11.55 -0.69 2.03
N GLY A 41 -10.52 -0.93 2.83
CA GLY A 41 -9.51 0.06 3.21
C GLY A 41 -8.35 0.21 2.20
N LEU A 42 -8.34 -0.55 1.12
CA LEU A 42 -7.26 -0.52 0.12
C LEU A 42 -7.50 0.59 -0.91
N VAL A 43 -6.53 1.50 -1.06
CA VAL A 43 -6.53 2.54 -2.10
C VAL A 43 -5.41 2.23 -3.10
N ARG A 44 -5.82 1.79 -4.30
CA ARG A 44 -4.91 1.36 -5.36
C ARG A 44 -4.10 2.51 -5.96
N VAL A 45 -2.79 2.30 -6.02
CA VAL A 45 -1.85 3.14 -6.78
C VAL A 45 -1.46 2.43 -8.08
N ALA A 46 -1.14 1.14 -8.01
CA ALA A 46 -0.68 0.37 -9.17
C ALA A 46 -1.20 -1.07 -9.17
N THR A 47 -1.29 -1.65 -10.37
CA THR A 47 -1.44 -3.10 -10.57
C THR A 47 -0.54 -3.56 -11.71
N GLY A 48 0.07 -4.74 -11.56
CA GLY A 48 1.00 -5.31 -12.54
C GLY A 48 1.14 -6.82 -12.37
N ARG A 49 2.09 -7.45 -13.05
CA ARG A 49 2.34 -8.88 -12.88
C ARG A 49 2.90 -9.18 -11.49
N ASP A 50 3.84 -8.35 -11.04
CA ASP A 50 4.55 -8.44 -9.76
C ASP A 50 5.14 -7.08 -9.36
N ALA A 51 5.98 -7.06 -8.31
CA ALA A 51 6.60 -5.86 -7.76
C ALA A 51 7.52 -5.11 -8.74
N THR A 52 8.01 -5.76 -9.80
CA THR A 52 8.81 -5.12 -10.85
C THR A 52 7.98 -4.08 -11.62
N ASP A 53 6.72 -4.40 -11.87
CA ASP A 53 5.79 -3.53 -12.61
C ASP A 53 5.12 -2.48 -11.69
N THR A 54 5.27 -2.62 -10.36
CA THR A 54 4.55 -1.80 -9.36
C THR A 54 5.46 -1.30 -8.24
N SER A 55 6.77 -1.19 -8.49
CA SER A 55 7.72 -0.68 -7.51
C SER A 55 7.36 0.75 -7.08
N PHE A 56 7.48 1.07 -5.80
CA PHE A 56 7.35 2.45 -5.34
C PHE A 56 8.46 3.36 -5.89
N ALA A 57 9.69 2.83 -5.95
CA ALA A 57 10.83 3.52 -6.53
C ALA A 57 11.76 2.54 -7.24
N ASN A 58 12.19 2.88 -8.46
CA ASN A 58 13.27 2.21 -9.18
C ASN A 58 14.50 3.13 -9.15
N LEU A 59 15.55 2.70 -8.46
CA LEU A 59 16.74 3.51 -8.19
C LEU A 59 17.93 2.97 -8.98
N PHE A 60 18.70 3.86 -9.61
CA PHE A 60 19.89 3.51 -10.39
C PHE A 60 21.09 4.31 -9.87
N GLY A 61 22.17 3.62 -9.48
CA GLY A 61 23.33 4.22 -8.83
C GLY A 61 23.29 4.10 -7.30
N VAL A 62 24.15 4.85 -6.60
CA VAL A 62 24.26 4.80 -5.13
C VAL A 62 23.22 5.74 -4.52
N VAL A 63 22.11 5.17 -4.05
CA VAL A 63 21.02 5.90 -3.42
C VAL A 63 20.66 5.23 -2.10
N GLN A 64 20.46 6.03 -1.06
CA GLN A 64 20.00 5.57 0.25
C GLN A 64 18.72 6.30 0.64
N MET A 65 17.69 5.54 1.01
CA MET A 65 16.48 6.11 1.58
C MET A 65 16.77 6.57 3.01
N SER A 66 16.60 7.86 3.27
CA SER A 66 16.78 8.44 4.61
C SER A 66 15.54 8.29 5.48
N GLN A 67 14.35 8.41 4.89
CA GLN A 67 13.08 8.35 5.61
C GLN A 67 11.95 7.90 4.69
N MET A 68 10.99 7.16 5.25
CA MET A 68 9.70 6.85 4.62
C MET A 68 8.57 7.21 5.58
N GLN A 69 7.56 7.92 5.08
CA GLN A 69 6.35 8.25 5.81
C GLN A 69 5.14 8.03 4.90
N VAL A 70 4.21 7.19 5.35
CA VAL A 70 2.97 6.87 4.65
C VAL A 70 1.82 7.11 5.61
N TRP A 71 0.72 7.67 5.13
CA TRP A 71 -0.48 7.85 5.92
C TRP A 71 -1.72 7.74 5.05
N SER A 72 -2.83 7.35 5.67
CA SER A 72 -4.16 7.41 5.07
C SER A 72 -5.19 7.68 6.15
N HIS A 73 -6.18 8.51 5.83
CA HIS A 73 -7.24 8.91 6.74
C HIS A 73 -8.54 9.09 5.95
N LEU A 74 -9.68 8.97 6.63
CA LEU A 74 -10.95 9.34 6.03
C LEU A 74 -11.04 10.86 5.91
N ASN A 75 -11.73 11.34 4.88
CA ASN A 75 -12.06 12.76 4.82
C ASN A 75 -13.00 13.11 5.99
N GLY A 76 -12.69 14.20 6.70
CA GLY A 76 -13.46 14.66 7.87
C GLY A 76 -13.04 14.07 9.21
N THR A 77 -12.13 13.09 9.26
CA THR A 77 -11.44 12.70 10.50
C THR A 77 -10.13 13.48 10.60
N GLN A 78 -9.99 14.32 11.61
CA GLN A 78 -8.78 15.10 11.86
C GLN A 78 -7.60 14.14 12.12
N LEU A 79 -6.43 14.48 11.57
CA LEU A 79 -5.17 13.82 11.89
C LEU A 79 -4.83 14.14 13.36
N GLU A 80 -5.18 13.25 14.29
CA GLU A 80 -4.50 13.22 15.59
C GLU A 80 -3.03 12.91 15.29
N SER A 81 -2.21 13.95 15.37
CA SER A 81 -0.79 13.90 15.03
C SER A 81 -0.04 13.01 16.02
N SER A 82 0.30 11.76 15.67
CA SER A 82 1.35 11.04 16.41
C SER A 82 2.04 9.96 15.59
N ALA A 83 3.01 10.35 14.77
CA ALA A 83 4.17 9.49 14.47
C ALA A 83 5.35 10.34 13.96
N ARG A 84 5.74 11.36 14.74
CA ARG A 84 7.13 11.83 14.69
C ARG A 84 7.95 10.93 15.62
N ILE A 85 8.34 9.75 15.13
CA ILE A 85 9.52 9.08 15.70
C ILE A 85 10.71 9.85 15.12
N ARG A 86 11.21 10.80 15.91
CA ARG A 86 12.54 11.36 15.70
C ARG A 86 13.53 10.30 16.17
N THR A 87 14.34 9.78 15.26
CA THR A 87 15.66 9.22 15.61
C THR A 87 16.57 10.33 16.13
#